data_AF-A0A941ZQ58-F1
#
_entry.id   AF-A0A941ZQ58-F1
#
_cell.length_a   1.000
_cell.length_b   1.000
_cell.length_c   1.000
_cell.angle_alpha   90.00
_cell.angle_beta   90.00
_cell.angle_gamma   90.00
#
_symmetry.space_group_name_H-M   'P 1'
#
loop_
_entity.id
_entity.type
_entity.pdbx_description
1 polymer ?
#
loop_
_entity_poly.entity_id
_entity_poly.type
_entity_poly.pdbx_seq_one_letter_code
_entity_poly.pdbx_strand_id
1 'polypeptide(L)'
;MRRPRALTVALIVSIALHLGALVSPGWGLLEKADPSGEALRLEAKLSAPPAPAVQAAPQKPKPKRVPRPKPAPLPPDAPTAQLPVDEAEADVPDTATSAPVSVEASAPVPSLADASAPVGSAAASAPLADASPVPVPIAQRLPRQGKVLYRGTAGGFLSIPAYGQASWEHDGERFQSRLSAGLSGPESTLDFRSTGRLIGPQIVSETTQDNRRGKLSTGLIDQTAGKVTMQRGPDTRERQIKGLAVAISALPQLLVTLDESVEKAAFFIVGDFWVEDSVLIFRGKERLELPAGRVDVRHYVSRTNNGSVIEIWLAPAWRNAPARIRIELGGVTIDLKAVEVVIEGQKLAHEPEP
;
A
#
# COMPACT_ATOMS: atom_id res chain seq x y z
N MET A 1 39.95 48.94 -25.45
CA MET A 1 39.71 48.39 -24.10
C MET A 1 38.61 49.19 -23.38
N ARG A 2 37.34 48.90 -23.69
CA ARG A 2 36.13 49.38 -23.00
C ARG A 2 35.22 48.14 -23.00
N ARG A 3 34.58 47.64 -21.95
CA ARG A 3 33.68 48.32 -21.00
C ARG A 3 33.50 47.44 -19.74
N PRO A 4 34.33 47.56 -18.69
CA PRO A 4 34.03 46.93 -17.39
C PRO A 4 32.66 47.40 -16.85
N ARG A 5 32.27 48.64 -17.17
CA ARG A 5 30.98 49.23 -16.80
C ARG A 5 29.77 48.48 -17.34
N ALA A 6 29.85 47.88 -18.54
CA ALA A 6 28.71 47.16 -19.11
C ALA A 6 28.43 45.85 -18.34
N LEU A 7 29.49 45.18 -17.90
CA LEU A 7 29.39 43.92 -17.16
C LEU A 7 28.90 44.16 -15.72
N THR A 8 29.38 45.24 -15.07
CA THR A 8 28.87 45.64 -13.76
C THR A 8 27.39 46.01 -13.80
N VAL A 9 26.94 46.75 -14.82
CA VAL A 9 25.53 47.10 -14.99
C VAL A 9 24.67 45.85 -15.22
N ALA A 10 25.11 44.92 -16.07
CA ALA A 10 24.40 43.66 -16.30
C ALA A 10 24.27 42.81 -15.03
N LEU A 11 25.35 42.75 -14.22
CA LEU A 11 25.33 42.02 -12.95
C LEU A 11 24.37 42.64 -11.93
N ILE A 12 24.38 43.97 -11.79
CA ILE A 12 23.47 44.69 -10.87
C ILE A 12 22.01 44.49 -11.30
N VAL A 13 21.72 44.59 -12.60
CA VAL A 13 20.36 44.36 -13.14
C VAL A 13 19.90 42.92 -12.89
N SER A 14 20.78 41.93 -13.09
CA SER A 14 20.47 40.54 -12.81
C SER A 14 20.16 40.31 -11.33
N ILE A 15 20.98 40.82 -10.42
CA ILE A 15 20.77 40.70 -8.97
C ILE A 15 19.45 41.39 -8.56
N ALA A 16 19.18 42.58 -9.08
CA ALA A 16 17.94 43.31 -8.79
C ALA A 16 16.69 42.56 -9.27
N LEU A 17 16.74 41.91 -10.45
CA LEU A 17 15.65 41.08 -10.97
C LEU A 17 15.37 39.86 -10.07
N HIS A 18 16.42 39.18 -9.61
CA HIS A 18 16.25 38.02 -8.73
C HIS A 18 15.74 38.43 -7.33
N LEU A 19 16.27 39.51 -6.76
CA LEU A 19 15.76 40.06 -5.49
C LEU A 19 14.32 40.54 -5.61
N GLY A 20 13.97 41.19 -6.72
CA GLY A 20 12.58 41.57 -7.02
C GLY A 20 11.64 40.36 -7.06
N ALA A 21 12.05 39.26 -7.69
CA ALA A 21 11.25 38.03 -7.73
C ALA A 21 11.09 37.37 -6.35
N LEU A 22 12.10 37.45 -5.49
CA LEU A 22 12.09 36.90 -4.13
C LEU A 22 11.20 37.71 -3.15
N VAL A 23 11.11 39.02 -3.35
CA VAL A 23 10.35 39.92 -2.44
C VAL A 23 8.97 40.30 -3.02
N SER A 24 8.69 39.94 -4.28
CA SER A 24 7.38 40.20 -4.89
C SER A 24 6.27 39.43 -4.15
N PRO A 25 5.23 40.11 -3.64
CA PRO A 25 4.15 39.49 -2.86
C PRO A 25 3.14 38.68 -3.70
N GLY A 26 3.57 38.14 -4.84
CA GLY A 26 2.74 37.43 -5.82
C GLY A 26 2.60 35.93 -5.61
N TRP A 27 3.27 35.34 -4.62
CA TRP A 27 3.13 33.90 -4.30
C TRP A 27 1.89 33.58 -3.45
N GLY A 28 1.07 34.58 -3.10
CA GLY A 28 -0.17 34.43 -2.32
C GLY A 28 -1.43 34.11 -3.12
N LEU A 29 -1.32 33.64 -4.37
CA LEU A 29 -2.48 33.26 -5.18
C LEU A 29 -2.66 31.74 -5.21
N LEU A 30 -3.11 31.20 -4.07
CA LEU A 30 -3.95 29.99 -3.95
C LEU A 30 -4.54 29.83 -2.53
N GLU A 31 -4.44 30.86 -1.68
CA GLU A 31 -4.94 30.85 -0.30
C GLU A 31 -6.28 31.60 -0.22
N LYS A 32 -7.24 31.12 -1.01
CA LYS A 32 -8.67 31.39 -0.80
C LYS A 32 -9.49 30.19 -1.26
N ALA A 33 -9.13 29.02 -0.76
CA ALA A 33 -10.09 27.94 -0.58
C ALA A 33 -10.84 28.27 0.72
N ASP A 34 -12.12 28.60 0.55
CA ASP A 34 -13.11 28.75 1.61
C ASP A 34 -12.97 27.60 2.65
N PRO A 35 -12.89 27.87 3.97
CA PRO A 35 -12.89 26.83 5.00
C PRO A 35 -14.31 26.24 5.24
N SER A 36 -15.19 26.36 4.25
CA SER A 36 -16.52 25.78 4.25
C SER A 36 -16.45 24.40 3.58
N GLY A 37 -16.49 23.34 4.39
CA GLY A 37 -16.26 21.95 3.96
C GLY A 37 -17.35 21.38 3.06
N GLU A 38 -17.28 21.69 1.77
CA GLU A 38 -17.92 20.89 0.71
C GLU A 38 -16.87 20.58 -0.36
N ALA A 39 -16.36 19.35 -0.33
CA ALA A 39 -15.57 18.83 -1.43
C ALA A 39 -16.39 18.96 -2.72
N LEU A 40 -15.82 19.60 -3.75
CA LEU A 40 -16.37 19.64 -5.10
C LEU A 40 -16.63 18.20 -5.57
N ARG A 41 -17.87 17.73 -5.42
CA ARG A 41 -18.33 16.45 -5.95
C ARG A 41 -18.40 16.61 -7.46
N LEU A 42 -17.39 16.07 -8.14
CA LEU A 42 -17.45 15.88 -9.58
C LEU A 42 -18.43 14.73 -9.87
N GLU A 43 -19.67 15.06 -10.20
CA GLU A 43 -20.64 14.09 -10.72
C GLU A 43 -20.30 13.75 -12.18
N ALA A 44 -19.54 12.67 -12.37
CA ALA A 44 -19.35 12.07 -13.68
C ALA A 44 -20.60 11.25 -14.05
N LYS A 45 -21.52 11.85 -14.83
CA LYS A 45 -22.67 11.13 -15.37
C LYS A 45 -22.23 10.35 -16.61
N LEU A 46 -22.19 9.03 -16.50
CA LEU A 46 -21.88 8.14 -17.62
C LEU A 46 -22.97 8.28 -18.69
N SER A 47 -22.65 8.87 -19.84
CA SER A 47 -23.54 8.85 -21.00
C SER A 47 -23.62 7.42 -21.53
N ALA A 48 -24.84 6.92 -21.72
CA ALA A 48 -25.04 5.61 -22.33
C ALA A 48 -24.42 5.59 -23.74
N PRO A 49 -23.73 4.51 -24.12
CA PRO A 49 -23.20 4.39 -25.48
C PRO A 49 -24.34 4.51 -26.50
N PRO A 50 -24.10 5.17 -27.66
CA PRO A 50 -25.12 5.34 -28.67
C PRO A 50 -25.63 3.97 -29.11
N ALA A 51 -26.94 3.78 -29.05
CA ALA A 51 -27.58 2.54 -29.45
C ALA A 51 -27.19 2.20 -30.91
N PRO A 52 -26.87 0.93 -31.22
CA PRO A 52 -26.66 0.50 -32.60
C PRO A 52 -27.87 0.90 -33.45
N ALA A 53 -27.62 1.49 -34.62
CA ALA A 53 -28.66 1.85 -35.56
C ALA A 53 -29.42 0.57 -36.00
N VAL A 54 -30.60 0.35 -35.40
CA VAL A 54 -31.52 -0.69 -35.82
C VAL A 54 -32.15 -0.24 -37.14
N GLN A 55 -31.87 -0.98 -38.22
CA GLN A 55 -32.59 -0.84 -39.49
C GLN A 55 -34.10 -1.01 -39.24
N ALA A 56 -34.87 -0.03 -39.69
CA ALA A 56 -36.32 0.01 -39.53
C ALA A 56 -36.99 -1.15 -40.29
N ALA A 57 -37.60 -2.07 -39.54
CA ALA A 57 -38.60 -2.97 -40.09
C ALA A 57 -39.95 -2.22 -40.30
N PRO A 58 -40.74 -2.60 -41.32
CA PRO A 58 -41.98 -1.90 -41.68
C PRO A 58 -43.04 -2.00 -40.57
N GLN A 59 -43.62 -0.86 -40.21
CA GLN A 59 -44.57 -0.72 -39.12
C GLN A 59 -45.96 -1.26 -39.50
N LYS A 60 -46.52 -2.12 -38.64
CA LYS A 60 -47.96 -2.46 -38.62
C LYS A 60 -48.78 -1.33 -37.97
N PRO A 61 -50.03 -1.10 -38.41
CA PRO A 61 -50.87 -0.02 -37.88
C PRO A 61 -51.29 -0.26 -36.42
N LYS A 62 -51.22 0.81 -35.61
CA LYS A 62 -51.56 0.81 -34.17
C LYS A 62 -53.08 0.87 -33.94
N PRO A 63 -53.66 0.04 -33.05
CA PRO A 63 -55.04 0.16 -32.63
C PRO A 63 -55.28 1.34 -31.67
N LYS A 64 -56.50 1.90 -31.75
CA LYS A 64 -56.99 3.09 -31.04
C LYS A 64 -57.13 2.83 -29.54
N ARG A 65 -56.58 3.71 -28.70
CA ARG A 65 -56.56 3.57 -27.23
C ARG A 65 -57.80 4.21 -26.59
N VAL A 66 -58.47 3.46 -25.71
CA VAL A 66 -59.62 3.93 -24.92
C VAL A 66 -59.14 4.76 -23.71
N PRO A 67 -59.84 5.82 -23.28
CA PRO A 67 -59.42 6.67 -22.16
C PRO A 67 -59.51 5.95 -20.81
N ARG A 68 -58.51 6.16 -19.94
CA ARG A 68 -58.52 5.66 -18.54
C ARG A 68 -59.24 6.66 -17.61
N PRO A 69 -59.97 6.17 -16.58
CA PRO A 69 -60.59 7.02 -15.56
C PRO A 69 -59.56 7.61 -14.59
N LYS A 70 -59.90 8.79 -14.04
CA LYS A 70 -59.11 9.56 -13.06
C LYS A 70 -59.07 8.86 -11.68
N PRO A 71 -57.94 8.93 -10.94
CA PRO A 71 -57.85 8.46 -9.55
C PRO A 71 -58.60 9.35 -8.56
N ALA A 72 -59.13 8.72 -7.50
CA ALA A 72 -59.77 9.38 -6.37
C ALA A 72 -58.74 9.88 -5.31
N PRO A 73 -59.11 10.85 -4.44
CA PRO A 73 -58.21 11.45 -3.44
C PRO A 73 -57.95 10.55 -2.23
N LEU A 74 -56.77 10.65 -1.63
CA LEU A 74 -56.39 9.97 -0.39
C LEU A 74 -57.03 10.64 0.86
N PRO A 75 -57.40 9.87 1.89
CA PRO A 75 -57.85 10.38 3.18
C PRO A 75 -56.69 10.82 4.11
N PRO A 76 -56.98 11.70 5.10
CA PRO A 76 -55.99 12.34 5.98
C PRO A 76 -55.61 11.52 7.22
N ASP A 77 -54.52 12.00 7.83
CA ASP A 77 -53.72 11.50 8.95
C ASP A 77 -54.46 10.92 10.17
N ALA A 78 -53.83 9.94 10.82
CA ALA A 78 -54.15 9.46 12.16
C ALA A 78 -52.89 9.44 13.05
N PRO A 79 -53.04 9.57 14.39
CA PRO A 79 -52.06 10.21 15.25
C PRO A 79 -51.05 9.29 15.96
N THR A 80 -49.98 9.96 16.40
CA THR A 80 -48.88 9.62 17.29
C THR A 80 -49.21 8.67 18.45
N ALA A 81 -48.35 7.67 18.68
CA ALA A 81 -48.26 6.93 19.94
C ALA A 81 -46.81 7.01 20.49
N GLN A 82 -46.69 7.41 21.76
CA GLN A 82 -45.46 7.54 22.52
C GLN A 82 -45.22 6.31 23.43
N LEU A 83 -43.92 5.95 23.56
CA LEU A 83 -43.19 5.47 24.76
C LEU A 83 -43.60 4.08 25.36
N PRO A 84 -42.65 3.29 25.94
CA PRO A 84 -41.81 3.69 27.07
C PRO A 84 -40.30 3.35 27.03
N VAL A 85 -39.60 4.12 27.87
CA VAL A 85 -38.26 3.95 28.41
C VAL A 85 -38.26 2.74 29.36
N ASP A 86 -37.24 1.89 29.27
CA ASP A 86 -36.94 0.92 30.32
C ASP A 86 -35.46 1.01 30.69
N GLU A 87 -35.25 1.33 31.96
CA GLU A 87 -34.00 1.54 32.66
C GLU A 87 -33.85 0.34 33.58
N ALA A 88 -32.87 -0.53 33.31
CA ALA A 88 -32.56 -1.69 34.14
C ALA A 88 -31.07 -1.70 34.48
N GLU A 89 -30.82 -1.16 35.66
CA GLU A 89 -29.61 -1.23 36.45
C GLU A 89 -29.38 -2.68 36.94
N ALA A 90 -28.21 -3.25 36.65
CA ALA A 90 -27.70 -4.43 37.34
C ALA A 90 -26.18 -4.52 37.15
N ASP A 91 -25.40 -4.08 38.14
CA ASP A 91 -23.99 -4.48 38.21
C ASP A 91 -23.49 -4.50 39.67
N VAL A 92 -23.16 -5.70 40.13
CA VAL A 92 -22.24 -6.05 41.23
C VAL A 92 -22.09 -7.58 41.25
N PRO A 93 -21.00 -8.14 41.80
CA PRO A 93 -19.58 -7.85 41.58
C PRO A 93 -18.82 -9.15 41.23
N ASP A 94 -17.57 -9.09 40.75
CA ASP A 94 -16.67 -10.20 41.06
C ASP A 94 -15.20 -9.81 41.21
N THR A 95 -14.64 -10.28 42.31
CA THR A 95 -13.28 -10.07 42.80
C THR A 95 -12.62 -11.43 42.78
N ALA A 96 -11.58 -11.64 41.97
CA ALA A 96 -10.76 -12.84 42.08
C ALA A 96 -9.29 -12.57 41.77
N THR A 97 -8.57 -12.26 42.86
CA THR A 97 -7.14 -12.49 43.04
C THR A 97 -6.82 -13.99 43.08
N SER A 98 -5.81 -14.45 42.35
CA SER A 98 -4.90 -15.60 42.66
C SER A 98 -3.82 -15.67 41.56
N ALA A 99 -2.59 -15.21 41.83
CA ALA A 99 -1.41 -15.99 42.26
C ALA A 99 -0.76 -16.86 41.15
N PRO A 100 0.56 -16.73 40.88
CA PRO A 100 1.26 -17.46 39.82
C PRO A 100 1.81 -18.79 40.34
N VAL A 101 1.67 -19.86 39.53
CA VAL A 101 2.31 -21.15 39.80
C VAL A 101 3.51 -21.32 38.87
N SER A 102 4.68 -21.35 39.49
CA SER A 102 5.95 -21.80 38.93
C SER A 102 5.91 -23.31 38.74
N VAL A 103 6.28 -23.84 37.56
CA VAL A 103 6.72 -25.23 37.44
C VAL A 103 7.92 -25.32 36.50
N GLU A 104 8.85 -26.08 37.03
CA GLU A 104 10.24 -26.28 36.73
C GLU A 104 10.48 -27.31 35.62
N ALA A 105 11.71 -27.27 35.12
CA ALA A 105 12.28 -28.02 34.01
C ALA A 105 12.21 -29.55 34.16
N SER A 106 12.20 -30.24 33.00
CA SER A 106 12.79 -31.57 32.89
C SER A 106 13.37 -31.79 31.49
N ALA A 107 14.61 -32.27 31.51
CA ALA A 107 15.49 -32.59 30.39
C ALA A 107 15.14 -33.96 29.76
N PRO A 108 15.75 -34.33 28.62
CA PRO A 108 15.27 -35.39 27.74
C PRO A 108 15.86 -36.77 28.06
N VAL A 109 15.12 -37.82 27.69
CA VAL A 109 15.57 -39.22 27.72
C VAL A 109 15.78 -39.69 26.27
N PRO A 110 16.93 -40.29 25.89
CA PRO A 110 17.11 -40.93 24.61
C PRO A 110 16.68 -42.40 24.66
N SER A 111 15.94 -42.86 23.64
CA SER A 111 15.66 -44.29 23.43
C SER A 111 16.14 -44.71 22.05
N LEU A 112 17.16 -45.57 22.04
CA LEU A 112 17.66 -46.32 20.88
C LEU A 112 17.13 -47.76 20.96
N ALA A 113 16.53 -48.24 19.88
CA ALA A 113 16.41 -49.65 19.47
C ALA A 113 15.76 -49.62 18.06
N ASP A 114 16.49 -49.79 16.97
CA ASP A 114 17.06 -51.01 16.37
C ASP A 114 16.05 -51.88 15.60
N ALA A 115 16.60 -52.49 14.55
CA ALA A 115 16.06 -53.00 13.30
C ALA A 115 14.82 -53.92 13.32
N SER A 116 14.04 -53.87 12.22
CA SER A 116 13.79 -55.03 11.34
C SER A 116 13.00 -54.63 10.08
N ALA A 117 13.58 -54.87 8.90
CA ALA A 117 12.85 -55.15 7.67
C ALA A 117 12.38 -56.62 7.69
N PRO A 118 11.33 -57.04 6.96
CA PRO A 118 11.57 -57.45 5.57
C PRO A 118 10.37 -57.31 4.57
N VAL A 119 10.74 -57.32 3.28
CA VAL A 119 10.00 -57.66 2.03
C VAL A 119 8.46 -57.61 1.92
N GLY A 120 8.01 -56.81 0.95
CA GLY A 120 7.38 -57.30 -0.29
C GLY A 120 5.90 -57.71 -0.25
N SER A 121 5.02 -56.82 -0.72
CA SER A 121 3.78 -57.22 -1.40
C SER A 121 3.39 -56.21 -2.48
N ALA A 122 2.97 -56.76 -3.62
CA ALA A 122 2.76 -56.10 -4.88
C ALA A 122 1.40 -55.39 -4.99
N ALA A 123 1.42 -54.32 -5.79
CA ALA A 123 0.38 -53.89 -6.73
C ALA A 123 -1.09 -53.79 -6.24
N ALA A 124 -1.48 -52.55 -5.95
CA ALA A 124 -2.77 -52.02 -6.37
C ALA A 124 -2.58 -50.56 -6.78
N SER A 125 -2.51 -50.30 -8.08
CA SER A 125 -2.52 -48.95 -8.64
C SER A 125 -3.86 -48.28 -8.33
N ALA A 126 -3.89 -47.52 -7.23
CA ALA A 126 -4.95 -46.56 -6.98
C ALA A 126 -4.86 -45.42 -8.02
N PRO A 127 -5.99 -44.79 -8.39
CA PRO A 127 -5.99 -43.65 -9.30
C PRO A 127 -5.08 -42.57 -8.70
N LEU A 128 -4.20 -41.98 -9.50
CA LEU A 128 -3.50 -40.75 -9.11
C LEU A 128 -4.56 -39.70 -8.84
N ALA A 129 -4.91 -39.55 -7.56
CA ALA A 129 -5.55 -38.36 -7.06
C ALA A 129 -4.63 -37.22 -7.43
N ASP A 130 -5.16 -36.32 -8.25
CA ASP A 130 -4.56 -35.05 -8.62
C ASP A 130 -4.16 -34.34 -7.32
N ALA A 131 -2.89 -34.49 -6.96
CA ALA A 131 -2.36 -33.94 -5.72
C ALA A 131 -2.33 -32.44 -5.91
N SER A 132 -3.41 -31.78 -5.44
CA SER A 132 -3.46 -30.33 -5.32
C SER A 132 -2.14 -29.88 -4.66
N PRO A 133 -1.35 -29.01 -5.31
CA PRO A 133 -0.02 -28.70 -4.83
C PRO A 133 -0.10 -28.17 -3.41
N VAL A 134 0.63 -28.82 -2.50
CA VAL A 134 0.74 -28.38 -1.11
C VAL A 134 1.24 -26.93 -1.12
N PRO A 135 0.55 -25.97 -0.47
CA PRO A 135 0.95 -24.58 -0.49
C PRO A 135 2.34 -24.44 0.13
N VAL A 136 3.31 -24.05 -0.71
CA VAL A 136 4.69 -23.78 -0.29
C VAL A 136 4.67 -22.62 0.73
N PRO A 137 5.24 -22.80 1.94
CA PRO A 137 5.31 -21.74 2.94
C PRO A 137 5.96 -20.48 2.38
N ILE A 138 5.43 -19.32 2.73
CA ILE A 138 5.93 -18.01 2.27
C ILE A 138 7.42 -17.81 2.55
N ALA A 139 7.89 -18.31 3.71
CA ALA A 139 9.27 -18.24 4.14
C ALA A 139 10.25 -18.94 3.16
N GLN A 140 9.76 -19.83 2.30
CA GLN A 140 10.55 -20.46 1.25
C GLN A 140 10.55 -19.67 -0.06
N ARG A 141 9.58 -18.77 -0.26
CA ARG A 141 9.46 -17.92 -1.47
C ARG A 141 10.18 -16.58 -1.33
N LEU A 142 10.27 -16.05 -0.11
CA LEU A 142 10.91 -14.77 0.18
C LEU A 142 12.38 -14.99 0.57
N PRO A 143 13.34 -14.20 0.02
CA PRO A 143 14.70 -14.22 0.52
C PRO A 143 14.77 -13.76 1.97
N ARG A 144 15.56 -14.45 2.79
CA ARG A 144 15.68 -14.19 4.25
C ARG A 144 16.09 -12.77 4.57
N GLN A 145 16.93 -12.17 3.73
CA GLN A 145 17.33 -10.78 3.86
C GLN A 145 17.57 -10.16 2.49
N GLY A 146 17.30 -8.87 2.39
CA GLY A 146 17.61 -8.10 1.18
C GLY A 146 17.78 -6.62 1.47
N LYS A 147 18.61 -5.99 0.64
CA LYS A 147 18.87 -4.55 0.65
C LYS A 147 18.97 -4.06 -0.78
N VAL A 148 18.23 -3.00 -1.09
CA VAL A 148 18.29 -2.30 -2.37
C VAL A 148 18.60 -0.84 -2.11
N LEU A 149 19.61 -0.31 -2.79
CA LEU A 149 19.92 1.11 -2.81
C LEU A 149 19.36 1.73 -4.08
N TYR A 150 18.84 2.94 -3.95
CA TYR A 150 18.19 3.66 -5.03
C TYR A 150 18.78 5.04 -5.27
N ARG A 151 18.70 5.46 -6.53
CA ARG A 151 18.81 6.85 -6.96
C ARG A 151 17.61 7.19 -7.83
N GLY A 152 17.18 8.44 -7.80
CA GLY A 152 16.11 8.92 -8.66
C GLY A 152 15.75 10.36 -8.39
N THR A 153 14.46 10.66 -8.40
CA THR A 153 13.95 12.04 -8.32
C THR A 153 12.78 12.15 -7.36
N ALA A 154 12.68 13.29 -6.67
CA ALA A 154 11.52 13.68 -5.89
C ALA A 154 11.03 15.07 -6.34
N GLY A 155 9.71 15.25 -6.42
CA GLY A 155 9.13 16.56 -6.72
C GLY A 155 7.78 16.48 -7.44
N GLY A 156 7.39 17.63 -7.97
CA GLY A 156 6.23 17.80 -8.85
C GLY A 156 6.69 18.51 -10.12
N PHE A 157 6.38 19.80 -10.23
CA PHE A 157 6.82 20.64 -11.35
C PHE A 157 8.36 20.71 -11.49
N LEU A 158 9.09 20.73 -10.38
CA LEU A 158 10.54 20.68 -10.35
C LEU A 158 10.99 19.33 -9.78
N SER A 159 11.80 18.59 -10.54
CA SER A 159 12.36 17.28 -10.11
C SER A 159 13.74 17.47 -9.52
N ILE A 160 13.93 17.02 -8.27
CA ILE A 160 15.17 17.16 -7.51
C ILE A 160 15.75 15.76 -7.28
N PRO A 161 17.09 15.57 -7.27
CA PRO A 161 17.68 14.27 -6.98
C PRO A 161 17.22 13.69 -5.63
N ALA A 162 16.89 12.41 -5.63
CA ALA A 162 16.48 11.65 -4.46
C ALA A 162 17.28 10.36 -4.33
N TYR A 163 17.47 9.94 -3.08
CA TYR A 163 18.12 8.69 -2.71
C TYR A 163 17.17 7.88 -1.84
N GLY A 164 17.29 6.57 -1.90
CA GLY A 164 16.45 5.71 -1.11
C GLY A 164 17.10 4.37 -0.79
N GLN A 165 16.48 3.67 0.13
CA GLN A 165 16.83 2.31 0.49
C GLN A 165 15.57 1.53 0.82
N ALA A 166 15.49 0.31 0.32
CA ALA A 166 14.55 -0.71 0.80
C ALA A 166 15.36 -1.83 1.44
N SER A 167 14.94 -2.32 2.60
CA SER A 167 15.58 -3.48 3.24
C SER A 167 14.56 -4.29 4.00
N TRP A 168 14.75 -5.61 4.02
CA TRP A 168 13.92 -6.54 4.76
C TRP A 168 14.76 -7.67 5.32
N GLU A 169 14.26 -8.27 6.39
CA GLU A 169 14.76 -9.53 6.91
C GLU A 169 13.64 -10.34 7.58
N HIS A 170 13.80 -11.65 7.64
CA HIS A 170 12.91 -12.54 8.38
C HIS A 170 13.63 -13.79 8.89
N ASP A 171 13.18 -14.33 10.01
CA ASP A 171 13.65 -15.59 10.58
C ASP A 171 12.84 -16.82 10.12
N GLY A 172 11.76 -16.58 9.36
CA GLY A 172 10.83 -17.59 8.89
C GLY A 172 9.46 -17.54 9.57
N GLU A 173 9.35 -16.85 10.71
CA GLU A 173 8.10 -16.58 11.42
C GLU A 173 7.83 -15.08 11.50
N ARG A 174 8.85 -14.29 11.86
CA ARG A 174 8.78 -12.84 11.97
C ARG A 174 9.54 -12.17 10.85
N PHE A 175 9.05 -11.00 10.46
CA PHE A 175 9.74 -10.14 9.50
C PHE A 175 9.85 -8.72 10.04
N GLN A 176 10.84 -8.00 9.50
CA GLN A 176 10.90 -6.55 9.57
C GLN A 176 11.24 -5.99 8.19
N SER A 177 10.68 -4.82 7.89
CA SER A 177 10.93 -4.13 6.63
C SER A 177 11.12 -2.63 6.86
N ARG A 178 11.93 -2.03 6.00
CA ARG A 178 12.21 -0.60 5.97
C ARG A 178 12.21 -0.10 4.54
N LEU A 179 11.54 1.02 4.31
CA LEU A 179 11.57 1.77 3.06
C LEU A 179 11.84 3.24 3.38
N SER A 180 12.95 3.76 2.90
CA SER A 180 13.33 5.16 3.07
C SER A 180 13.58 5.82 1.72
N ALA A 181 13.21 7.10 1.62
CA ALA A 181 13.40 7.91 0.44
C ALA A 181 13.52 9.38 0.84
N GLY A 182 14.43 10.13 0.23
CA GLY A 182 14.54 11.56 0.51
C GLY A 182 15.64 12.24 -0.26
N LEU A 183 15.78 13.54 -0.02
CA LEU A 183 16.92 14.31 -0.49
C LEU A 183 18.07 14.15 0.51
N SER A 184 19.23 14.72 0.19
CA SER A 184 20.34 14.85 1.15
C SER A 184 19.92 15.77 2.30
N GLY A 185 19.57 15.20 3.46
CA GLY A 185 19.26 15.92 4.71
C GLY A 185 18.13 15.28 5.55
N PRO A 186 18.18 15.38 6.90
CA PRO A 186 17.28 14.66 7.82
C PRO A 186 15.81 15.13 7.79
N GLU A 187 15.53 16.34 7.30
CA GLU A 187 14.16 16.90 7.22
C GLU A 187 13.44 16.54 5.91
N SER A 188 14.16 15.99 4.94
CA SER A 188 13.67 15.74 3.58
C SER A 188 13.32 14.27 3.32
N THR A 189 13.25 13.48 4.39
CA THR A 189 13.20 12.02 4.35
C THR A 189 11.82 11.48 4.73
N LEU A 190 11.41 10.48 3.98
CA LEU A 190 10.43 9.46 4.33
C LEU A 190 11.22 8.27 4.88
N ASP A 191 10.84 7.73 6.03
CA ASP A 191 11.36 6.49 6.59
C ASP A 191 10.18 5.69 7.14
N PHE A 192 9.75 4.68 6.38
CA PHE A 192 8.68 3.75 6.75
C PHE A 192 9.31 2.48 7.30
N ARG A 193 8.87 2.03 8.47
CA ARG A 193 9.32 0.78 9.08
C ARG A 193 8.12 -0.04 9.51
N SER A 194 8.25 -1.36 9.42
CA SER A 194 7.23 -2.27 9.92
C SER A 194 7.82 -3.56 10.43
N THR A 195 7.10 -4.18 11.36
CA THR A 195 7.33 -5.56 11.79
C THR A 195 6.04 -6.35 11.67
N GLY A 196 6.17 -7.66 11.65
CA GLY A 196 5.02 -8.55 11.69
C GLY A 196 5.39 -10.01 11.54
N ARG A 197 4.44 -10.81 11.02
CA ARG A 197 4.59 -12.26 10.88
C ARG A 197 4.35 -12.77 9.47
N LEU A 198 4.95 -13.92 9.23
CA LEU A 198 4.76 -14.78 8.07
C LEU A 198 3.81 -15.91 8.48
N ILE A 199 2.56 -15.84 8.03
CA ILE A 199 1.51 -16.81 8.40
C ILE A 199 1.05 -17.54 7.13
N GLY A 200 1.44 -18.80 6.98
CA GLY A 200 1.13 -19.58 5.78
C GLY A 200 1.68 -18.92 4.50
N PRO A 201 0.82 -18.53 3.54
CA PRO A 201 1.23 -17.79 2.35
C PRO A 201 1.18 -16.25 2.53
N GLN A 202 0.86 -15.73 3.72
CA GLN A 202 0.56 -14.31 3.94
C GLN A 202 1.64 -13.59 4.74
N ILE A 203 1.86 -12.32 4.39
CA ILE A 203 2.59 -11.36 5.23
C ILE A 203 1.57 -10.54 5.99
N VAL A 204 1.72 -10.51 7.31
CA VAL A 204 0.81 -9.85 8.22
C VAL A 204 1.60 -8.81 9.00
N SER A 205 1.47 -7.53 8.62
CA SER A 205 2.05 -6.42 9.38
C SER A 205 1.34 -6.29 10.73
N GLU A 206 2.11 -6.09 11.80
CA GLU A 206 1.62 -5.92 13.17
C GLU A 206 1.89 -4.50 13.67
N THR A 207 3.05 -3.92 13.35
CA THR A 207 3.39 -2.55 13.76
C THR A 207 3.97 -1.73 12.62
N THR A 208 3.80 -0.42 12.70
CA THR A 208 4.47 0.54 11.84
C THR A 208 5.14 1.65 12.65
N GLN A 209 6.23 2.16 12.11
CA GLN A 209 6.89 3.36 12.60
C GLN A 209 7.34 4.19 11.39
N ASP A 210 6.67 5.32 11.19
CA ASP A 210 6.81 6.11 9.98
C ASP A 210 7.25 7.52 10.35
N ASN A 211 8.35 7.97 9.76
CA ASN A 211 8.82 9.34 9.90
C ASN A 211 8.72 10.04 8.54
N ARG A 212 7.91 11.10 8.49
CA ARG A 212 7.84 11.98 7.33
C ARG A 212 8.13 13.39 7.74
N ARG A 213 9.22 13.95 7.20
CA ARG A 213 9.63 15.35 7.46
C ARG A 213 9.74 15.65 8.96
N GLY A 214 10.35 14.73 9.72
CA GLY A 214 10.55 14.84 11.17
C GLY A 214 9.32 14.50 12.01
N LYS A 215 8.15 14.24 11.40
CA LYS A 215 6.95 13.84 12.13
C LYS A 215 6.90 12.32 12.23
N LEU A 216 7.17 11.82 13.43
CA LEU A 216 7.06 10.41 13.76
C LEU A 216 5.59 10.03 14.00
N SER A 217 5.13 8.97 13.37
CA SER A 217 3.90 8.27 13.70
C SER A 217 4.17 6.78 13.93
N THR A 218 3.35 6.16 14.77
CA THR A 218 3.36 4.72 15.02
C THR A 218 1.98 4.13 14.71
N GLY A 219 1.95 2.85 14.37
CA GLY A 219 0.72 2.11 14.11
C GLY A 219 0.75 0.73 14.75
N LEU A 220 -0.40 0.32 15.29
CA LEU A 220 -0.70 -1.06 15.68
C LEU A 220 -1.77 -1.59 14.73
N ILE A 221 -1.49 -2.70 14.06
CA ILE A 221 -2.36 -3.35 13.09
C ILE A 221 -2.87 -4.64 13.71
N ASP A 222 -4.10 -4.63 14.20
CA ASP A 222 -4.78 -5.82 14.71
C ASP A 222 -5.70 -6.39 13.62
N GLN A 223 -5.18 -7.37 12.89
CA GLN A 223 -5.88 -8.01 11.77
C GLN A 223 -7.02 -8.90 12.27
N THR A 224 -6.90 -9.44 13.48
CA THR A 224 -7.89 -10.33 14.08
C THR A 224 -9.09 -9.53 14.56
N ALA A 225 -8.84 -8.41 15.25
CA ALA A 225 -9.88 -7.48 15.66
C ALA A 225 -10.39 -6.60 14.51
N GLY A 226 -9.74 -6.63 13.34
CA GLY A 226 -10.11 -5.80 12.19
C GLY A 226 -9.90 -4.31 12.47
N LYS A 227 -8.82 -3.93 13.15
CA LYS A 227 -8.58 -2.54 13.58
C LYS A 227 -7.13 -2.11 13.36
N VAL A 228 -6.93 -0.86 12.95
CA VAL A 228 -5.63 -0.19 12.98
C VAL A 228 -5.72 1.04 13.87
N THR A 229 -4.82 1.12 14.85
CA THR A 229 -4.67 2.27 15.75
C THR A 229 -3.37 2.97 15.40
N MET A 230 -3.43 4.27 15.12
CA MET A 230 -2.28 5.11 14.77
C MET A 230 -2.10 6.21 15.81
N GLN A 231 -0.86 6.55 16.10
CA GLN A 231 -0.51 7.60 17.04
C GLN A 231 0.53 8.56 16.42
N ARG A 232 0.35 9.86 16.68
CA ARG A 232 1.32 10.91 16.34
C ARG A 232 1.29 11.98 17.43
N GLY A 233 2.32 12.00 18.29
CA GLY A 233 2.30 12.86 19.47
C GLY A 233 1.09 12.54 20.37
N PRO A 234 0.28 13.54 20.76
CA PRO A 234 -0.94 13.31 21.55
C PRO A 234 -2.11 12.76 20.71
N ASP A 235 -2.04 12.87 19.38
CA ASP A 235 -3.16 12.51 18.51
C ASP A 235 -3.20 10.99 18.31
N THR A 236 -4.39 10.41 18.51
CA THR A 236 -4.68 9.00 18.22
C THR A 236 -5.80 8.90 17.21
N ARG A 237 -5.67 8.00 16.23
CA ARG A 237 -6.68 7.70 15.22
C ARG A 237 -6.89 6.21 15.15
N GLU A 238 -8.14 5.79 15.03
CA GLU A 238 -8.48 4.39 14.79
C GLU A 238 -9.22 4.27 13.46
N ARG A 239 -8.97 3.17 12.75
CA ARG A 239 -9.73 2.79 11.56
C ARG A 239 -10.07 1.31 11.63
N GLN A 240 -11.34 1.00 11.39
CA GLN A 240 -11.80 -0.36 11.18
C GLN A 240 -11.39 -0.83 9.78
N ILE A 241 -10.87 -2.04 9.69
CA ILE A 241 -10.43 -2.69 8.46
C ILE A 241 -11.23 -3.97 8.25
N LYS A 242 -11.55 -4.29 7.00
CA LYS A 242 -12.27 -5.50 6.60
C LYS A 242 -11.45 -6.28 5.59
N GLY A 243 -10.38 -6.90 6.07
CA GLY A 243 -9.42 -7.62 5.26
C GLY A 243 -7.98 -7.32 5.67
N LEU A 244 -7.04 -7.68 4.81
CA LEU A 244 -5.62 -7.51 5.07
C LEU A 244 -5.24 -6.02 5.10
N ALA A 245 -4.56 -5.59 6.16
CA ALA A 245 -3.83 -4.33 6.19
C ALA A 245 -2.33 -4.55 6.06
N VAL A 246 -1.66 -3.77 5.23
CA VAL A 246 -0.22 -3.91 4.96
C VAL A 246 0.46 -2.56 5.11
N ALA A 247 1.56 -2.54 5.85
CA ALA A 247 2.41 -1.37 5.96
C ALA A 247 3.07 -1.05 4.61
N ILE A 248 3.22 0.24 4.28
CA ILE A 248 3.88 0.67 3.03
C ILE A 248 5.26 0.01 2.84
N SER A 249 6.06 -0.08 3.91
CA SER A 249 7.39 -0.69 3.85
C SER A 249 7.36 -2.20 3.57
N ALA A 250 6.30 -2.91 3.94
CA ALA A 250 6.13 -4.35 3.70
C ALA A 250 5.48 -4.67 2.34
N LEU A 251 4.98 -3.65 1.63
CA LEU A 251 4.27 -3.84 0.37
C LEU A 251 5.11 -4.57 -0.69
N PRO A 252 6.41 -4.27 -0.92
CA PRO A 252 7.21 -5.04 -1.88
C PRO A 252 7.24 -6.53 -1.56
N GLN A 253 7.37 -6.90 -0.29
CA GLN A 253 7.41 -8.29 0.15
C GLN A 253 6.05 -8.95 -0.05
N LEU A 254 4.92 -8.27 0.25
CA LEU A 254 3.58 -8.78 -0.05
C LEU A 254 3.45 -9.15 -1.53
N LEU A 255 3.92 -8.30 -2.44
CA LEU A 255 3.82 -8.52 -3.88
C LEU A 255 4.59 -9.77 -4.36
N VAL A 256 5.66 -10.18 -3.67
CA VAL A 256 6.38 -11.42 -3.98
C VAL A 256 5.51 -12.66 -3.71
N THR A 257 4.53 -12.54 -2.81
CA THR A 257 3.74 -13.66 -2.28
C THR A 257 2.48 -13.92 -3.10
N LEU A 258 2.07 -12.93 -3.89
CA LEU A 258 0.91 -13.03 -4.75
C LEU A 258 1.15 -14.08 -5.83
N ASP A 259 0.10 -14.84 -6.11
CA ASP A 259 0.06 -15.71 -7.27
C ASP A 259 0.15 -14.85 -8.55
N GLU A 260 0.91 -15.30 -9.55
CA GLU A 260 1.06 -14.56 -10.82
C GLU A 260 -0.27 -14.44 -11.58
N SER A 261 -1.26 -15.29 -11.28
CA SER A 261 -2.61 -15.18 -11.85
C SER A 261 -3.45 -14.05 -11.23
N VAL A 262 -3.00 -13.43 -10.13
CA VAL A 262 -3.74 -12.35 -9.47
C VAL A 262 -3.57 -11.06 -10.27
N GLU A 263 -4.58 -10.71 -11.06
CA GLU A 263 -4.62 -9.44 -11.80
C GLU A 263 -4.97 -8.25 -10.90
N LYS A 264 -5.79 -8.48 -9.87
CA LYS A 264 -6.30 -7.44 -8.98
C LYS A 264 -6.49 -7.98 -7.57
N ALA A 265 -6.12 -7.18 -6.57
CA ALA A 265 -6.36 -7.47 -5.16
C ALA A 265 -6.81 -6.20 -4.41
N ALA A 266 -7.60 -6.37 -3.34
CA ALA A 266 -8.01 -5.29 -2.47
C ALA A 266 -7.46 -5.53 -1.06
N PHE A 267 -6.91 -4.49 -0.44
CA PHE A 267 -6.37 -4.50 0.93
C PHE A 267 -6.28 -3.07 1.45
N PHE A 268 -5.92 -2.92 2.72
CA PHE A 268 -5.65 -1.62 3.33
C PHE A 268 -4.16 -1.32 3.31
N ILE A 269 -3.78 -0.09 2.97
CA ILE A 269 -2.41 0.40 3.12
C ILE A 269 -2.33 1.24 4.39
N VAL A 270 -1.37 0.92 5.24
CA VAL A 270 -1.04 1.68 6.45
C VAL A 270 0.21 2.51 6.17
N GLY A 271 0.10 3.82 6.33
CA GLY A 271 1.21 4.77 6.17
C GLY A 271 1.26 5.81 7.30
N ASP A 272 1.92 6.93 7.01
CA ASP A 272 2.24 7.98 7.99
C ASP A 272 0.99 8.70 8.54
N PHE A 273 0.41 8.10 9.58
CA PHE A 273 -0.82 8.54 10.29
C PHE A 273 -2.09 8.54 9.42
N TRP A 274 -2.15 7.58 8.48
CA TRP A 274 -3.34 7.26 7.72
C TRP A 274 -3.40 5.76 7.39
N VAL A 275 -4.61 5.27 7.20
CA VAL A 275 -4.91 3.92 6.71
C VAL A 275 -5.94 4.10 5.63
N GLU A 276 -5.77 3.50 4.45
CA GLU A 276 -6.69 3.65 3.32
C GLU A 276 -6.98 2.34 2.62
N ASP A 277 -8.20 2.18 2.11
CA ASP A 277 -8.48 1.12 1.15
C ASP A 277 -7.62 1.31 -0.10
N SER A 278 -7.08 0.21 -0.60
CA SER A 278 -6.26 0.19 -1.80
C SER A 278 -6.67 -0.94 -2.72
N VAL A 279 -6.60 -0.62 -4.01
CA VAL A 279 -6.73 -1.59 -5.09
C VAL A 279 -5.38 -1.74 -5.76
N LEU A 280 -4.84 -2.94 -5.67
CA LEU A 280 -3.65 -3.38 -6.39
C LEU A 280 -4.04 -3.94 -7.74
N ILE A 281 -3.25 -3.59 -8.76
CA ILE A 281 -3.44 -4.02 -10.15
C ILE A 281 -2.08 -4.48 -10.68
N PHE A 282 -2.02 -5.70 -11.20
CA PHE A 282 -0.90 -6.16 -12.01
C PHE A 282 -1.00 -5.53 -13.41
N ARG A 283 0.08 -4.89 -13.86
CA ARG A 283 0.14 -4.17 -15.15
C ARG A 283 0.84 -4.95 -16.25
N GLY A 284 1.43 -6.09 -15.92
CA GLY A 284 2.12 -6.94 -16.87
C GLY A 284 3.63 -7.02 -16.61
N LYS A 285 4.29 -7.71 -17.53
CA LYS A 285 5.74 -7.85 -17.58
C LYS A 285 6.30 -6.80 -18.52
N GLU A 286 7.37 -6.13 -18.13
CA GLU A 286 8.06 -5.13 -18.95
C GLU A 286 9.57 -5.20 -18.76
N ARG A 287 10.32 -4.53 -19.64
CA ARG A 287 11.78 -4.44 -19.56
C ARG A 287 12.17 -3.02 -19.18
N LEU A 288 12.92 -2.88 -18.08
CA LEU A 288 13.42 -1.59 -17.61
C LEU A 288 14.89 -1.38 -17.99
N GLU A 289 15.23 -0.14 -18.30
CA GLU A 289 16.61 0.35 -18.30
C GLU A 289 16.87 1.09 -16.98
N LEU A 290 17.76 0.53 -16.17
CA LEU A 290 18.12 1.05 -14.85
C LEU A 290 19.62 1.38 -14.82
N PRO A 291 20.08 2.21 -13.87
CA PRO A 291 21.52 2.41 -13.65
C PRO A 291 22.28 1.10 -13.42
N ALA A 292 21.65 0.13 -12.76
CA ALA A 292 22.21 -1.20 -12.52
C ALA A 292 22.10 -2.17 -13.72
N GLY A 293 21.65 -1.71 -14.89
CA GLY A 293 21.52 -2.50 -16.12
C GLY A 293 20.08 -2.70 -16.60
N ARG A 294 19.93 -3.51 -17.66
CA ARG A 294 18.62 -3.89 -18.22
C ARG A 294 18.06 -5.10 -17.49
N VAL A 295 16.78 -5.05 -17.10
CA VAL A 295 16.14 -6.16 -16.37
C VAL A 295 14.66 -6.30 -16.72
N ASP A 296 14.20 -7.54 -16.85
CA ASP A 296 12.77 -7.86 -16.98
C ASP A 296 12.10 -7.79 -15.61
N VAL A 297 10.93 -7.16 -15.54
CA VAL A 297 10.22 -6.87 -14.29
C VAL A 297 8.72 -7.17 -14.39
N ARG A 298 8.09 -7.38 -13.24
CA ARG A 298 6.64 -7.43 -13.04
C ARG A 298 6.18 -6.10 -12.44
N HIS A 299 5.27 -5.40 -13.10
CA HIS A 299 4.79 -4.08 -12.69
C HIS A 299 3.46 -4.18 -11.92
N TYR A 300 3.43 -3.58 -10.75
CA TYR A 300 2.25 -3.50 -9.90
C TYR A 300 1.93 -2.06 -9.57
N VAL A 301 0.63 -1.73 -9.54
CA VAL A 301 0.12 -0.40 -9.20
C VAL A 301 -0.93 -0.53 -8.12
N SER A 302 -0.69 0.10 -6.97
CA SER A 302 -1.65 0.28 -5.89
C SER A 302 -2.21 1.69 -5.94
N ARG A 303 -3.53 1.82 -5.93
CA ARG A 303 -4.22 3.12 -5.81
C ARG A 303 -5.02 3.15 -4.52
N THR A 304 -4.84 4.17 -3.70
CA THR A 304 -5.58 4.34 -2.45
C THR A 304 -6.76 5.29 -2.63
N ASN A 305 -7.76 5.19 -1.75
CA ASN A 305 -8.93 6.05 -1.79
C ASN A 305 -8.60 7.54 -1.57
N ASN A 306 -7.50 7.87 -0.88
CA ASN A 306 -7.03 9.25 -0.73
C ASN A 306 -6.27 9.79 -1.96
N GLY A 307 -6.23 9.04 -3.08
CA GLY A 307 -5.59 9.44 -4.33
C GLY A 307 -4.10 9.14 -4.42
N SER A 308 -3.48 8.54 -3.39
CA SER A 308 -2.07 8.15 -3.47
C SER A 308 -1.89 6.97 -4.44
N VAL A 309 -0.76 6.96 -5.12
CA VAL A 309 -0.40 5.90 -6.08
C VAL A 309 0.96 5.34 -5.70
N ILE A 310 1.05 4.03 -5.56
CA ILE A 310 2.30 3.32 -5.29
C ILE A 310 2.52 2.32 -6.42
N GLU A 311 3.57 2.52 -7.18
CA GLU A 311 3.99 1.62 -8.26
C GLU A 311 5.28 0.90 -7.84
N ILE A 312 5.30 -0.42 -8.03
CA ILE A 312 6.46 -1.26 -7.69
C ILE A 312 6.75 -2.19 -8.87
N TRP A 313 8.02 -2.24 -9.25
CA TRP A 313 8.53 -3.14 -10.27
C TRP A 313 9.42 -4.19 -9.63
N LEU A 314 9.01 -5.45 -9.66
CA LEU A 314 9.79 -6.55 -9.09
C LEU A 314 10.60 -7.24 -10.19
N ALA A 315 11.91 -7.40 -10.01
CA ALA A 315 12.79 -8.09 -10.94
C ALA A 315 12.97 -9.56 -10.57
N PRO A 316 12.41 -10.53 -11.34
CA PRO A 316 12.59 -11.95 -11.04
C PRO A 316 14.06 -12.38 -11.06
N ALA A 317 14.86 -11.83 -11.98
CA ALA A 317 16.30 -12.07 -12.07
C ALA A 317 17.07 -11.63 -10.81
N TRP A 318 16.49 -10.75 -10.00
CA TRP A 318 17.05 -10.27 -8.73
C TRP A 318 16.30 -10.86 -7.53
N ARG A 319 15.80 -12.10 -7.67
CA ARG A 319 15.01 -12.80 -6.65
C ARG A 319 13.80 -11.99 -6.18
N ASN A 320 13.13 -11.35 -7.14
CA ASN A 320 11.98 -10.46 -6.92
C ASN A 320 12.26 -9.22 -6.08
N ALA A 321 13.52 -8.75 -6.04
CA ALA A 321 13.83 -7.47 -5.44
C ALA A 321 13.11 -6.30 -6.18
N PRO A 322 12.67 -5.26 -5.45
CA PRO A 322 12.06 -4.08 -6.05
C PRO A 322 13.08 -3.27 -6.85
N ALA A 323 13.03 -3.38 -8.17
CA ALA A 323 13.94 -2.74 -9.12
C ALA A 323 13.65 -1.25 -9.33
N ARG A 324 12.38 -0.86 -9.20
CA ARG A 324 11.93 0.53 -9.19
C ARG A 324 10.76 0.66 -8.22
N ILE A 325 10.69 1.80 -7.53
CA ILE A 325 9.57 2.17 -6.66
C ILE A 325 9.19 3.60 -7.01
N ARG A 326 7.91 3.83 -7.33
CA ARG A 326 7.38 5.17 -7.53
C ARG A 326 6.20 5.40 -6.58
N ILE A 327 6.27 6.47 -5.80
CA ILE A 327 5.27 6.83 -4.80
C ILE A 327 4.80 8.25 -5.09
N GLU A 328 3.49 8.40 -5.30
CA GLU A 328 2.81 9.68 -5.33
C GLU A 328 2.01 9.84 -4.03
N LEU A 329 2.43 10.78 -3.18
CA LEU A 329 1.84 11.02 -1.87
C LEU A 329 1.66 12.52 -1.64
N GLY A 330 0.41 12.98 -1.54
CA GLY A 330 0.10 14.38 -1.26
C GLY A 330 0.67 15.36 -2.31
N GLY A 331 0.58 15.00 -3.59
CA GLY A 331 1.04 15.82 -4.72
C GLY A 331 2.56 15.81 -4.97
N VAL A 332 3.33 15.04 -4.19
CA VAL A 332 4.76 14.82 -4.42
C VAL A 332 4.96 13.43 -5.00
N THR A 333 5.64 13.36 -6.15
CA THR A 333 6.10 12.10 -6.74
C THR A 333 7.55 11.85 -6.36
N ILE A 334 7.83 10.64 -5.90
CA ILE A 334 9.18 10.12 -5.71
C ILE A 334 9.32 8.91 -6.61
N ASP A 335 10.32 8.93 -7.49
CA ASP A 335 10.64 7.85 -8.40
C ASP A 335 12.07 7.37 -8.12
N LEU A 336 12.21 6.12 -7.69
CA LEU A 336 13.45 5.52 -7.24
C LEU A 336 13.80 4.33 -8.14
N LYS A 337 15.02 4.33 -8.68
CA LYS A 337 15.56 3.26 -9.53
C LYS A 337 16.74 2.59 -8.84
N ALA A 338 16.78 1.26 -8.86
CA ALA A 338 17.82 0.51 -8.18
C ALA A 338 19.19 0.81 -8.80
N VAL A 339 20.16 1.10 -7.93
CA VAL A 339 21.59 1.24 -8.27
C VAL A 339 22.43 0.11 -7.67
N GLU A 340 21.92 -0.56 -6.63
CA GLU A 340 22.57 -1.73 -6.05
C GLU A 340 21.52 -2.66 -5.44
N VAL A 341 21.68 -3.96 -5.64
CA VAL A 341 20.83 -5.01 -5.09
C VAL A 341 21.68 -6.07 -4.42
N VAL A 342 21.48 -6.27 -3.12
CA VAL A 342 22.13 -7.30 -2.32
C VAL A 342 21.07 -8.18 -1.68
N ILE A 343 21.08 -9.48 -1.95
CA ILE A 343 20.12 -10.45 -1.43
C ILE A 343 20.91 -11.58 -0.76
N GLU A 344 20.62 -11.87 0.51
CA GLU A 344 21.33 -12.91 1.27
C GLU A 344 22.86 -12.79 1.19
N GLY A 345 23.38 -11.55 1.17
CA GLY A 345 24.82 -11.26 1.07
C GLY A 345 25.39 -11.30 -0.35
N GLN A 346 24.63 -11.77 -1.34
CA GLN A 346 25.05 -11.80 -2.74
C GLN A 346 24.69 -10.48 -3.45
N LYS A 347 25.67 -9.82 -4.05
CA LYS A 347 25.46 -8.65 -4.93
C LYS A 347 24.91 -9.14 -6.28
N LEU A 348 23.65 -8.85 -6.58
CA LEU A 348 22.96 -9.29 -7.81
C LEU A 348 22.97 -8.21 -8.90
N ALA A 349 23.05 -6.95 -8.51
CA ALA A 349 23.08 -5.82 -9.45
C ALA A 349 23.84 -4.64 -8.84
N HIS A 350 24.52 -3.87 -9.69
CA HIS A 350 25.26 -2.68 -9.32
C HIS A 350 25.40 -1.75 -10.52
N GLU A 351 25.29 -0.44 -10.30
CA GLU A 351 25.72 0.59 -11.25
C GLU A 351 27.22 0.44 -11.49
N PRO A 352 27.69 0.27 -12.75
CA PRO A 352 29.13 0.18 -13.01
C PRO A 352 29.84 1.46 -12.56
N GLU A 353 31.06 1.32 -12.04
CA GLU A 353 31.91 2.47 -11.72
C GLU A 353 32.19 3.28 -13.01
N PRO A 354 32.16 4.62 -12.94
CA PRO A 354 32.26 5.52 -14.09
C PRO A 354 33.61 5.49 -14.80
#